data_AF-A0A7J9VGP8-F1
#
_entry.id   AF-A0A7J9VGP8-F1
#
_cell.length_a   1.000
_cell.length_b   1.000
_cell.length_c   1.000
_cell.angle_alpha   90.00
_cell.angle_beta   90.00
_cell.angle_gamma   90.00
#
_symmetry.space_group_name_H-M   'P 1'
#
loop_
_entity.id
_entity.type
_entity.pdbx_description
1 polymer ?
#
loop_
_entity_poly.entity_id
_entity_poly.type
_entity_poly.pdbx_seq_one_letter_code
_entity_poly.pdbx_strand_id
1 'polypeptide(L)'
;MAAFNDTDTQTRHRDYLTECAQIRATWQKRIAHRAGPLPGALLDPIRTPHGWCGQVQLVPGRHSTSDVHDAAEAIAAVYGLPAGAVCVEDGVDDTADTAFVWAYRCPSGADYHHHWPAIVSGQPFAGDLSVVGRPTRFDWAELSDWAYKYRHSWDLMREPRTVVDVARFVRQLLRLRAGIVDVLPQAKPGEVRQLLVEQGITAAMLPDDLAALAGLTKEPAA
;
A
#
# COMPACT_ATOMS: atom_id res chain seq x y z
N MET A 1 -27.31 -12.27 26.23
CA MET A 1 -25.88 -12.49 25.94
C MET A 1 -25.80 -13.22 24.61
N ALA A 2 -25.38 -12.51 23.56
CA ALA A 2 -25.55 -12.94 22.18
C ALA A 2 -24.44 -13.91 21.73
N ALA A 3 -24.85 -15.08 21.24
CA ALA A 3 -24.01 -16.08 20.56
C ALA A 3 -23.67 -15.67 19.11
N PHE A 4 -23.23 -14.42 18.92
CA PHE A 4 -23.11 -13.79 17.59
C PHE A 4 -21.67 -13.65 17.07
N ASN A 5 -20.67 -14.38 17.62
CA ASN A 5 -19.26 -14.04 17.35
C ASN A 5 -18.30 -15.22 17.05
N ASP A 6 -18.75 -16.48 17.06
CA ASP A 6 -17.83 -17.62 16.90
C ASP A 6 -17.74 -18.11 15.44
N THR A 7 -18.87 -18.28 14.76
CA THR A 7 -18.92 -18.77 13.36
C THR A 7 -18.30 -17.81 12.35
N ASP A 8 -18.48 -16.50 12.55
CA ASP A 8 -17.90 -15.44 11.71
C ASP A 8 -16.38 -15.36 11.89
N THR A 9 -15.90 -15.44 13.13
CA THR A 9 -14.46 -15.49 13.45
C THR A 9 -13.80 -16.74 12.88
N GLN A 10 -14.44 -17.92 13.00
CA GLN A 10 -13.93 -19.17 12.43
C GLN A 10 -13.90 -19.15 10.90
N THR A 11 -14.89 -18.52 10.27
CA THR A 11 -14.93 -18.37 8.81
C THR A 11 -13.81 -17.45 8.33
N ARG A 12 -13.66 -16.27 8.94
CA ARG A 12 -12.56 -15.35 8.64
C ARG A 12 -11.19 -15.97 8.84
N HIS A 13 -10.99 -16.72 9.92
CA HIS A 13 -9.71 -17.38 10.18
C HIS A 13 -9.38 -18.42 9.10
N ARG A 14 -10.37 -19.22 8.68
CA ARG A 14 -10.21 -20.20 7.60
C ARG A 14 -9.95 -19.53 6.26
N ASP A 15 -10.64 -18.44 5.96
CA ASP A 15 -10.44 -17.67 4.73
C ASP A 15 -9.02 -17.08 4.71
N TYR A 16 -8.58 -16.48 5.82
CA TYR A 16 -7.20 -16.01 6.00
C TYR A 16 -6.16 -17.10 5.74
N LEU A 17 -6.32 -18.28 6.37
CA LEU A 17 -5.39 -19.40 6.17
C LEU A 17 -5.37 -19.89 4.71
N THR A 18 -6.54 -19.90 4.07
CA THR A 18 -6.68 -20.29 2.66
C THR A 18 -5.95 -19.30 1.76
N GLU A 19 -6.09 -18.00 1.99
CA GLU A 19 -5.40 -16.97 1.23
C GLU A 19 -3.89 -17.01 1.43
N CYS A 20 -3.40 -17.17 2.67
CA CYS A 20 -1.96 -17.35 2.92
C CYS A 20 -1.42 -18.61 2.22
N ALA A 21 -2.18 -19.71 2.22
CA ALA A 21 -1.81 -20.93 1.50
C ALA A 21 -1.76 -20.70 -0.02
N GLN A 22 -2.68 -19.93 -0.59
CA GLN A 22 -2.66 -19.55 -2.01
C GLN A 22 -1.44 -18.69 -2.38
N ILE A 23 -1.08 -17.73 -1.52
CA ILE A 23 0.11 -16.90 -1.71
C ILE A 23 1.36 -17.78 -1.69
N ARG A 24 1.48 -18.67 -0.70
CA ARG A 24 2.59 -19.60 -0.57
C ARG A 24 2.69 -20.57 -1.76
N ALA A 25 1.56 -21.12 -2.21
CA ALA A 25 1.53 -22.02 -3.37
C ALA A 25 1.97 -21.31 -4.66
N THR A 26 1.54 -20.06 -4.85
CA THR A 26 1.96 -19.23 -6.00
C THR A 26 3.45 -18.95 -5.96
N TRP A 27 3.98 -18.57 -4.80
CA TRP A 27 5.41 -18.39 -4.57
C TRP A 27 6.18 -19.65 -4.96
N GLN A 28 5.78 -20.80 -4.42
CA GLN A 28 6.47 -22.07 -4.63
C GLN A 28 6.48 -22.51 -6.10
N LYS A 29 5.39 -22.24 -6.82
CA LYS A 29 5.23 -22.62 -8.23
C LYS A 29 5.92 -21.68 -9.22
N ARG A 30 6.02 -20.39 -8.90
CA ARG A 30 6.41 -19.34 -9.87
C ARG A 30 7.68 -18.60 -9.50
N ILE A 31 7.93 -18.42 -8.20
CA ILE A 31 9.08 -17.68 -7.67
C ILE A 31 10.19 -18.65 -7.24
N ALA A 32 9.86 -19.59 -6.37
CA ALA A 32 10.82 -20.55 -5.82
C ALA A 32 11.00 -21.83 -6.63
N HIS A 33 10.31 -21.95 -7.75
CA HIS A 33 10.50 -23.08 -8.66
C HIS A 33 11.94 -23.09 -9.20
N ARG A 34 12.44 -24.26 -9.64
CA ARG A 34 13.81 -24.43 -10.16
C ARG A 34 14.22 -23.46 -11.28
N ALA A 35 13.23 -22.96 -12.03
CA ALA A 35 13.40 -22.01 -13.14
C ALA A 35 12.77 -20.63 -12.83
N GLY A 36 12.37 -20.41 -11.58
CA GLY A 36 11.86 -19.13 -11.11
C GLY A 36 12.99 -18.16 -10.74
N PRO A 37 12.67 -16.91 -10.40
CA PRO A 37 13.64 -15.87 -10.03
C PRO A 37 14.39 -16.16 -8.73
N LEU A 38 13.80 -16.90 -7.77
CA LEU A 38 14.44 -17.21 -6.47
C LEU A 38 14.39 -18.71 -6.16
N PRO A 39 15.04 -19.59 -6.96
CA PRO A 39 14.88 -21.03 -6.82
C PRO A 39 15.17 -21.57 -5.41
N GLY A 40 14.19 -22.26 -4.83
CA GLY A 40 14.29 -22.87 -3.50
C GLY A 40 14.01 -21.93 -2.33
N ALA A 41 13.82 -20.63 -2.54
CA ALA A 41 13.46 -19.71 -1.47
C ALA A 41 12.09 -20.03 -0.86
N LEU A 42 11.94 -19.91 0.46
CA LEU A 42 10.67 -20.12 1.15
C LEU A 42 10.03 -18.78 1.48
N LEU A 43 8.68 -18.74 1.50
CA LEU A 43 7.91 -17.58 1.92
C LEU A 43 6.97 -17.99 3.06
N ASP A 44 7.00 -17.20 4.13
CA ASP A 44 5.96 -17.22 5.16
C ASP A 44 5.06 -15.98 5.04
N PRO A 45 3.92 -16.08 4.33
CA PRO A 45 3.10 -14.92 4.02
C PRO A 45 2.06 -14.62 5.11
N ILE A 46 1.81 -13.33 5.26
CA ILE A 46 0.74 -12.74 6.06
C ILE A 46 -0.11 -11.87 5.13
N ARG A 47 -1.42 -12.10 5.17
CA ARG A 47 -2.38 -11.26 4.46
C ARG A 47 -2.59 -9.93 5.17
N THR A 48 -2.71 -8.86 4.38
CA THR A 48 -2.98 -7.51 4.90
C THR A 48 -4.13 -6.86 4.11
N PRO A 49 -4.80 -5.84 4.67
CA PRO A 49 -5.83 -5.08 3.94
C PRO A 49 -5.33 -4.49 2.62
N HIS A 50 -4.06 -4.09 2.57
CA HIS A 50 -3.45 -3.43 1.42
C HIS A 50 -2.74 -4.39 0.46
N GLY A 51 -2.74 -5.71 0.73
CA GLY A 51 -2.03 -6.71 -0.07
C GLY A 51 -1.59 -7.92 0.73
N TRP A 52 -0.29 -8.19 0.73
CA TRP A 52 0.32 -9.19 1.58
C TRP A 52 1.77 -8.82 1.90
N CYS A 53 2.31 -9.43 2.93
CA CYS A 53 3.73 -9.32 3.25
C CYS A 53 4.26 -10.68 3.72
N GLY A 54 5.56 -10.83 3.91
CA GLY A 54 6.08 -12.06 4.48
C GLY A 54 7.60 -12.13 4.52
N GLN A 55 8.09 -12.98 5.40
CA GLN A 55 9.51 -13.30 5.48
C GLN A 55 9.88 -14.28 4.37
N VAL A 56 10.91 -13.92 3.61
CA VAL A 56 11.55 -14.77 2.63
C VAL A 56 12.80 -15.38 3.26
N GLN A 57 12.86 -16.71 3.28
CA GLN A 57 14.06 -17.45 3.65
C GLN A 57 14.78 -17.86 2.37
N LEU A 58 15.98 -17.34 2.18
CA LEU A 58 16.82 -17.61 1.02
C LEU A 58 17.63 -18.89 1.22
N VAL A 59 18.08 -19.47 0.10
CA VAL A 59 18.97 -20.63 0.15
C VAL A 59 20.39 -20.12 0.45
N PRO A 60 20.99 -20.51 1.59
CA PRO A 60 22.28 -19.96 2.00
C PRO A 60 23.36 -20.13 0.93
N GLY A 61 24.10 -19.04 0.68
CA GLY A 61 25.19 -19.01 -0.31
C GLY A 61 24.76 -19.10 -1.77
N ARG A 62 23.46 -19.15 -2.08
CA ARG A 62 22.91 -19.15 -3.44
C ARG A 62 22.21 -17.84 -3.80
N HIS A 63 21.59 -17.22 -2.81
CA HIS A 63 20.86 -15.97 -2.96
C HIS A 63 21.22 -15.03 -1.81
N SER A 64 21.06 -13.74 -2.07
CA SER A 64 21.23 -12.62 -1.16
C SER A 64 19.95 -11.77 -1.15
N THR A 65 19.83 -10.84 -0.21
CA THR A 65 18.70 -9.90 -0.22
C THR A 65 18.63 -9.08 -1.51
N SER A 66 19.77 -8.76 -2.13
CA SER A 66 19.84 -8.10 -3.44
C SER A 66 19.11 -8.87 -4.54
N ASP A 67 19.18 -10.20 -4.54
CA ASP A 67 18.46 -11.03 -5.52
C ASP A 67 16.93 -10.89 -5.34
N VAL A 68 16.46 -10.62 -4.13
CA VAL A 68 15.04 -10.38 -3.84
C VAL A 68 14.62 -9.00 -4.37
N HIS A 69 15.48 -7.99 -4.21
CA HIS A 69 15.26 -6.67 -4.82
C HIS A 69 15.18 -6.78 -6.35
N ASP A 70 16.10 -7.49 -6.99
CA ASP A 70 16.12 -7.69 -8.44
C ASP A 70 14.89 -8.49 -8.93
N ALA A 71 14.33 -9.36 -8.07
CA ALA A 71 13.13 -10.12 -8.35
C ALA A 71 11.81 -9.34 -8.13
N ALA A 72 11.84 -8.12 -7.59
CA ALA A 72 10.62 -7.39 -7.17
C ALA A 72 9.59 -7.23 -8.31
N GLU A 73 10.02 -6.86 -9.51
CA GLU A 73 9.13 -6.73 -10.68
C GLU A 73 8.59 -8.08 -11.16
N ALA A 74 9.40 -9.14 -11.10
CA ALA A 74 8.93 -10.49 -11.43
C ALA A 74 7.90 -11.00 -10.40
N ILE A 75 8.11 -10.68 -9.12
CA ILE A 75 7.14 -10.93 -8.05
C ILE A 75 5.84 -10.17 -8.35
N ALA A 76 5.91 -8.86 -8.62
CA ALA A 76 4.74 -8.06 -8.96
C ALA A 76 3.95 -8.69 -10.13
N ALA A 77 4.63 -9.04 -11.22
CA ALA A 77 4.01 -9.66 -12.39
C ALA A 77 3.35 -11.02 -12.09
N VAL A 78 3.98 -11.88 -11.29
CA VAL A 78 3.43 -13.20 -10.92
C VAL A 78 2.13 -13.07 -10.13
N TYR A 79 2.03 -12.04 -9.28
CA TYR A 79 0.84 -11.77 -8.48
C TYR A 79 -0.16 -10.81 -9.15
N GLY A 80 0.09 -10.39 -10.39
CA GLY A 80 -0.76 -9.45 -11.12
C GLY A 80 -0.81 -8.05 -10.51
N LEU A 81 0.25 -7.65 -9.81
CA LEU A 81 0.38 -6.35 -9.17
C LEU A 81 0.96 -5.32 -10.14
N PRO A 82 0.65 -4.02 -9.98
CA PRO A 82 1.28 -2.96 -10.74
C PRO A 82 2.80 -2.90 -10.51
N ALA A 83 3.55 -2.40 -11.49
CA ALA A 83 4.98 -2.13 -11.36
C ALA A 83 5.26 -1.18 -10.18
N GLY A 84 6.33 -1.41 -9.42
CA GLY A 84 6.66 -0.65 -8.22
C GLY A 84 5.76 -0.90 -7.01
N ALA A 85 4.85 -1.88 -7.04
CA ALA A 85 3.99 -2.21 -5.89
C ALA A 85 4.63 -3.21 -4.90
N VAL A 86 5.88 -3.63 -5.13
CA VAL A 86 6.63 -4.53 -4.26
C VAL A 86 7.78 -3.78 -3.60
N CYS A 87 7.81 -3.79 -2.27
CA CYS A 87 8.91 -3.29 -1.45
C CYS A 87 9.63 -4.49 -0.82
N VAL A 88 10.96 -4.43 -0.79
CA VAL A 88 11.80 -5.43 -0.15
C VAL A 88 12.60 -4.73 0.94
N GLU A 89 12.62 -5.32 2.12
CA GLU A 89 13.41 -4.88 3.27
C GLU A 89 14.44 -5.96 3.58
N ASP A 90 15.64 -5.52 3.96
CA ASP A 90 16.67 -6.41 4.47
C ASP A 90 16.20 -7.03 5.81
N GLY A 91 16.59 -8.28 6.06
CA GLY A 91 16.29 -8.95 7.33
C GLY A 91 16.83 -8.17 8.54
N VAL A 92 16.05 -8.13 9.62
CA VAL A 92 16.28 -7.28 10.81
C VAL A 92 17.57 -7.62 11.59
N ASP A 93 18.25 -8.74 11.31
CA ASP A 93 19.31 -9.29 12.17
C ASP A 93 20.61 -9.70 11.45
N ASP A 94 21.06 -9.01 10.39
CA ASP A 94 22.32 -9.33 9.65
C ASP A 94 22.42 -10.80 9.16
N THR A 95 21.30 -11.53 9.19
CA THR A 95 21.19 -12.88 8.64
C THR A 95 20.99 -12.70 7.15
N ALA A 96 22.11 -12.70 6.42
CA ALA A 96 22.21 -12.49 4.97
C ALA A 96 21.25 -13.34 4.11
N ASP A 97 20.68 -14.39 4.71
CA ASP A 97 19.77 -15.34 4.07
C ASP A 97 18.28 -15.02 4.32
N THR A 98 17.92 -13.83 4.83
CA THR A 98 16.52 -13.43 5.00
C THR A 98 16.21 -12.04 4.46
N ALA A 99 15.06 -11.92 3.80
CA ALA A 99 14.48 -10.66 3.36
C ALA A 99 13.02 -10.59 3.80
N PHE A 100 12.47 -9.39 3.91
CA PHE A 100 11.03 -9.20 4.12
C PHE A 100 10.42 -8.55 2.88
N VAL A 101 9.35 -9.14 2.36
CA VAL A 101 8.67 -8.64 1.17
C VAL A 101 7.33 -8.06 1.55
N TRP A 102 7.05 -6.87 1.07
CA TRP A 102 5.75 -6.22 1.08
C TRP A 102 5.22 -6.12 -0.35
N ALA A 103 4.05 -6.68 -0.61
CA ALA A 103 3.43 -6.68 -1.91
C ALA A 103 2.06 -6.00 -1.83
N TYR A 104 2.02 -4.76 -2.28
CA TYR A 104 0.85 -3.90 -2.24
C TYR A 104 -0.03 -4.12 -3.48
N ARG A 105 -1.32 -3.85 -3.33
CA ARG A 105 -2.26 -3.80 -4.47
C ARG A 105 -1.97 -2.63 -5.42
N CYS A 106 -1.18 -1.65 -4.97
CA CYS A 106 -0.96 -0.39 -5.64
C CYS A 106 0.47 0.15 -5.38
N PRO A 107 1.07 0.88 -6.33
CA PRO A 107 2.44 1.41 -6.17
C PRO A 107 2.57 2.40 -5.01
N SER A 108 1.53 3.19 -4.72
CA SER A 108 1.65 4.20 -3.68
C SER A 108 1.70 3.60 -2.26
N GLY A 109 1.17 2.38 -2.08
CA GLY A 109 1.35 1.62 -0.85
C GLY A 109 2.83 1.32 -0.57
N ALA A 110 3.59 0.97 -1.61
CA ALA A 110 5.04 0.76 -1.52
C ALA A 110 5.79 2.08 -1.29
N ASP A 111 5.46 3.14 -2.05
CA ASP A 111 6.03 4.48 -1.89
C ASP A 111 5.83 5.02 -0.46
N TYR A 112 4.60 4.90 0.07
CA TYR A 112 4.30 5.28 1.44
C TYR A 112 5.09 4.43 2.45
N HIS A 113 5.21 3.12 2.23
CA HIS A 113 5.97 2.23 3.10
C HIS A 113 7.45 2.60 3.18
N HIS A 114 8.07 2.98 2.07
CA HIS A 114 9.46 3.47 2.06
C HIS A 114 9.67 4.69 2.95
N HIS A 115 8.67 5.55 3.08
CA HIS A 115 8.73 6.73 3.93
C HIS A 115 8.27 6.46 5.37
N TRP A 116 7.34 5.53 5.55
CA TRP A 116 6.72 5.19 6.82
C TRP A 116 6.42 3.68 6.86
N PRO A 117 7.41 2.87 7.28
CA PRO A 117 7.26 1.42 7.26
C PRO A 117 6.01 0.96 8.00
N ALA A 118 5.16 0.23 7.29
CA ALA A 118 4.03 -0.47 7.88
C ALA A 118 4.56 -1.52 8.85
N ILE A 119 3.97 -1.57 10.03
CA ILE A 119 4.26 -2.60 11.02
C ILE A 119 3.20 -3.70 10.86
N VAL A 120 3.63 -4.95 10.85
CA VAL A 120 2.71 -6.10 10.99
C VAL A 120 2.16 -6.09 12.42
N SER A 121 1.14 -5.28 12.67
CA SER A 121 0.31 -5.39 13.86
C SER A 121 -0.79 -6.42 13.57
N GLY A 122 -1.05 -7.34 14.50
CA GLY A 122 -2.06 -8.40 14.38
C GLY A 122 -3.49 -7.85 14.29
N GLN A 123 -3.80 -7.18 13.19
CA GLN A 123 -5.06 -6.46 12.97
C GLN A 123 -6.13 -7.43 12.44
N PRO A 124 -7.37 -7.34 12.97
CA PRO A 124 -8.49 -8.23 12.63
C PRO A 124 -9.11 -7.99 11.24
N PHE A 125 -8.54 -7.10 10.41
CA PHE A 125 -9.09 -6.72 9.10
C PHE A 125 -8.36 -7.36 7.90
N ALA A 126 -7.49 -8.35 8.15
CA ALA A 126 -6.90 -9.14 7.07
C ALA A 126 -8.00 -9.92 6.32
N GLY A 127 -8.27 -9.57 5.05
CA GLY A 127 -9.19 -10.32 4.19
C GLY A 127 -10.17 -9.49 3.36
N ASP A 128 -10.31 -8.18 3.60
CA ASP A 128 -11.21 -7.38 2.75
C ASP A 128 -10.56 -7.11 1.38
N LEU A 129 -11.06 -7.83 0.37
CA LEU A 129 -10.62 -7.74 -1.02
C LEU A 129 -11.43 -6.69 -1.78
N SER A 130 -10.71 -5.80 -2.45
CA SER A 130 -11.23 -4.91 -3.48
C SER A 130 -11.36 -5.67 -4.81
N VAL A 131 -12.46 -5.43 -5.54
CA VAL A 131 -12.71 -6.00 -6.86
C VAL A 131 -11.83 -5.27 -7.89
N VAL A 132 -11.11 -6.04 -8.70
CA VAL A 132 -10.18 -5.54 -9.73
C VAL A 132 -10.89 -4.60 -10.72
N GLY A 133 -10.33 -3.41 -10.92
CA GLY A 133 -10.62 -2.54 -12.08
C GLY A 133 -11.48 -1.30 -11.79
N ARG A 134 -11.89 -1.06 -10.55
CA ARG A 134 -12.52 0.20 -10.11
C ARG A 134 -12.16 0.48 -8.64
N PRO A 135 -12.02 1.75 -8.23
CA PRO A 135 -11.86 2.07 -6.82
C PRO A 135 -13.12 1.64 -6.07
N THR A 136 -12.93 0.95 -4.95
CA THR A 136 -14.01 0.56 -4.06
C THR A 136 -14.55 1.75 -3.30
N ARG A 137 -15.70 1.55 -2.65
CA ARG A 137 -16.22 2.51 -1.67
C ARG A 137 -15.20 2.81 -0.56
N PHE A 138 -14.38 1.83 -0.19
CA PHE A 138 -13.33 2.00 0.81
C PHE A 138 -12.23 2.93 0.30
N ASP A 139 -11.72 2.69 -0.92
CA ASP A 139 -10.70 3.53 -1.55
C ASP A 139 -11.16 5.00 -1.66
N TRP A 140 -12.42 5.22 -2.06
CA TRP A 140 -13.02 6.57 -2.09
C TRP A 140 -13.15 7.20 -0.70
N ALA A 141 -13.55 6.41 0.31
CA ALA A 141 -13.69 6.89 1.68
C ALA A 141 -12.33 7.25 2.29
N GLU A 142 -11.28 6.46 2.06
CA GLU A 142 -9.92 6.77 2.49
C GLU A 142 -9.39 8.03 1.81
N LEU A 143 -9.54 8.16 0.50
CA LEU A 143 -9.12 9.36 -0.22
C LEU A 143 -9.83 10.61 0.31
N SER A 144 -11.15 10.52 0.57
CA SER A 144 -11.93 11.61 1.16
C SER A 144 -11.45 11.98 2.56
N ASP A 145 -11.18 10.99 3.42
CA ASP A 145 -10.69 11.21 4.78
C ASP A 145 -9.29 11.83 4.79
N TRP A 146 -8.39 11.38 3.92
CA TRP A 146 -7.05 11.94 3.79
C TRP A 146 -7.07 13.36 3.25
N ALA A 147 -7.93 13.66 2.26
CA ALA A 147 -8.13 15.01 1.75
C ALA A 147 -8.64 15.95 2.85
N TYR A 148 -9.66 15.53 3.61
CA TYR A 148 -10.18 16.30 4.73
C TYR A 148 -9.10 16.58 5.80
N LYS A 149 -8.39 15.53 6.25
CA LYS A 149 -7.34 15.65 7.27
C LYS A 149 -6.18 16.55 6.81
N TYR A 150 -5.78 16.43 5.55
CA TYR A 150 -4.74 17.27 4.97
C TYR A 150 -5.19 18.74 4.91
N ARG A 151 -6.37 19.01 4.34
CA ARG A 151 -6.95 20.36 4.29
C ARG A 151 -6.97 21.02 5.67
N HIS A 152 -7.51 20.31 6.66
CA HIS A 152 -7.58 20.83 8.02
C HIS A 152 -6.20 21.23 8.55
N SER A 153 -5.18 20.43 8.23
CA SER A 153 -3.82 20.67 8.71
C SER A 153 -3.13 21.79 7.92
N TRP A 154 -3.45 21.95 6.63
CA TRP A 154 -3.07 23.10 5.81
C TRP A 154 -3.64 24.41 6.35
N ASP A 155 -4.93 24.42 6.69
CA ASP A 155 -5.60 25.61 7.23
C ASP A 155 -4.95 26.03 8.56
N LEU A 156 -4.68 25.06 9.46
CA LEU A 156 -3.96 25.30 10.71
C LEU A 156 -2.55 25.88 10.50
N MET A 157 -1.83 25.48 9.45
CA MET A 157 -0.50 26.07 9.17
C MET A 157 -0.55 27.55 8.81
N ARG A 158 -1.68 28.03 8.32
CA ARG A 158 -1.87 29.41 7.89
C ARG A 158 -2.46 30.30 8.97
N GLU A 159 -2.88 29.72 10.08
CA GLU A 159 -3.38 30.46 11.24
C GLU A 159 -2.22 31.10 12.01
N PRO A 160 -2.31 32.41 12.32
CA PRO A 160 -1.31 33.07 13.13
C PRO A 160 -1.21 32.42 14.53
N ARG A 161 0.02 32.08 14.95
CA ARG A 161 0.37 31.57 16.30
C ARG A 161 0.00 30.11 16.60
N THR A 162 -0.36 29.33 15.59
CA THR A 162 -0.52 27.87 15.75
C THR A 162 0.85 27.17 15.69
N VAL A 163 1.14 26.32 16.67
CA VAL A 163 2.31 25.43 16.62
C VAL A 163 1.96 24.25 15.71
N VAL A 164 2.66 24.14 14.59
CA VAL A 164 2.42 23.11 13.58
C VAL A 164 3.36 21.94 13.82
N ASP A 165 2.78 20.73 13.93
CA ASP A 165 3.54 19.49 13.79
C ASP A 165 3.82 19.24 12.29
N VAL A 166 5.02 19.66 11.85
CA VAL A 166 5.47 19.52 10.46
C VAL A 166 5.50 18.05 10.02
N ALA A 167 5.90 17.13 10.91
CA ALA A 167 5.97 15.72 10.58
C ALA A 167 4.58 15.12 10.32
N ARG A 168 3.59 15.52 11.13
CA ARG A 168 2.18 15.15 10.91
C ARG A 168 1.64 15.74 9.61
N PHE A 169 1.91 17.02 9.34
CA PHE A 169 1.49 17.69 8.11
C PHE A 169 2.04 16.97 6.86
N VAL A 170 3.35 16.70 6.83
CA VAL A 170 4.00 15.98 5.73
C VAL A 170 3.40 14.58 5.57
N ARG A 171 3.15 13.86 6.67
CA ARG A 171 2.53 12.53 6.61
C ARG A 171 1.13 12.56 6.01
N GLN A 172 0.32 13.58 6.33
CA GLN A 172 -1.02 13.73 5.75
C GLN A 172 -0.95 14.08 4.26
N LEU A 173 0.00 14.92 3.84
CA LEU A 173 0.26 15.17 2.42
C LEU A 173 0.64 13.89 1.67
N LEU A 174 1.55 13.09 2.24
CA LEU A 174 1.99 11.84 1.62
C LEU A 174 0.85 10.81 1.51
N ARG A 175 -0.03 10.72 2.52
CA ARG A 175 -1.24 9.88 2.43
C ARG A 175 -2.20 10.37 1.36
N LEU A 176 -2.43 11.68 1.28
CA LEU A 176 -3.27 12.24 0.21
C LEU A 176 -2.67 11.96 -1.18
N ARG A 177 -1.36 12.15 -1.35
CA ARG A 177 -0.62 11.79 -2.58
C ARG A 177 -0.86 10.32 -2.94
N ALA A 178 -0.70 9.43 -1.97
CA ALA A 178 -0.91 8.00 -2.12
C ALA A 178 -2.34 7.67 -2.63
N GLY A 179 -3.36 8.19 -1.94
CA GLY A 179 -4.75 7.96 -2.34
C GLY A 179 -5.07 8.50 -3.73
N ILE A 180 -4.53 9.67 -4.11
CA ILE A 180 -4.70 10.21 -5.47
C ILE A 180 -4.08 9.26 -6.49
N VAL A 181 -2.81 8.87 -6.31
CA VAL A 181 -2.08 8.03 -7.26
C VAL A 181 -2.72 6.65 -7.43
N ASP A 182 -3.31 6.09 -6.38
CA ASP A 182 -3.92 4.74 -6.45
C ASP A 182 -5.31 4.71 -7.06
N VAL A 183 -6.10 5.75 -6.78
CA VAL A 183 -7.48 5.84 -7.26
C VAL A 183 -7.53 6.31 -8.71
N LEU A 184 -6.63 7.22 -9.10
CA LEU A 184 -6.65 7.87 -10.42
C LEU A 184 -6.64 6.90 -11.62
N PRO A 185 -5.82 5.83 -11.66
CA PRO A 185 -5.78 4.89 -12.79
C PRO A 185 -7.09 4.10 -12.98
N GLN A 186 -7.90 4.00 -11.94
CA GLN A 186 -9.12 3.18 -11.91
C GLN A 186 -10.40 4.04 -11.94
N ALA A 187 -10.30 5.32 -11.58
CA ALA A 187 -11.40 6.26 -11.58
C ALA A 187 -11.75 6.75 -13.00
N LYS A 188 -12.99 7.21 -13.20
CA LYS A 188 -13.34 7.90 -14.45
C LYS A 188 -12.66 9.28 -14.50
N PRO A 189 -12.42 9.82 -15.70
CA PRO A 189 -11.89 11.17 -15.86
C PRO A 189 -12.68 12.20 -15.03
N GLY A 190 -11.99 12.92 -14.16
CA GLY A 190 -12.56 13.99 -13.34
C GLY A 190 -13.17 13.58 -11.99
N GLU A 191 -13.36 12.28 -11.69
CA GLU A 191 -13.95 11.85 -10.40
C GLU A 191 -13.06 12.21 -9.21
N VAL A 192 -11.74 11.96 -9.31
CA VAL A 192 -10.76 12.35 -8.28
C VAL A 192 -10.74 13.86 -8.09
N ARG A 193 -10.73 14.64 -9.19
CA ARG A 193 -10.80 16.11 -9.15
C ARG A 193 -12.04 16.59 -8.40
N GLN A 194 -13.20 16.02 -8.73
CA GLN A 194 -14.47 16.39 -8.11
C GLN A 194 -14.42 16.15 -6.60
N LEU A 195 -13.99 14.97 -6.16
CA LEU A 195 -13.85 14.65 -4.73
C LEU A 195 -12.92 15.64 -4.02
N LEU A 196 -11.75 15.93 -4.60
CA LEU A 196 -10.80 16.87 -4.00
C LEU A 196 -11.42 18.27 -3.85
N VAL A 197 -12.13 18.74 -4.87
CA VAL A 197 -12.84 20.04 -4.82
C VAL A 197 -13.95 20.02 -3.77
N GLU A 198 -14.73 18.94 -3.66
CA GLU A 198 -15.76 18.77 -2.63
C GLU A 198 -15.17 18.80 -1.21
N GLN A 199 -13.96 18.27 -1.03
CA GLN A 199 -13.22 18.35 0.23
C GLN A 199 -12.55 19.71 0.45
N GLY A 200 -12.60 20.63 -0.52
CA GLY A 200 -12.00 21.97 -0.46
C GLY A 200 -10.50 22.00 -0.72
N ILE A 201 -9.95 20.95 -1.34
CA ILE A 201 -8.57 20.92 -1.80
C ILE A 201 -8.45 21.77 -3.06
N THR A 202 -7.55 22.75 -3.03
CA THR A 202 -7.24 23.62 -4.18
C THR A 202 -5.86 23.31 -4.76
N ALA A 203 -5.59 23.74 -5.99
CA ALA A 203 -4.29 23.55 -6.63
C ALA A 203 -3.13 24.19 -5.84
N ALA A 204 -3.40 25.26 -5.08
CA ALA A 204 -2.40 25.92 -4.24
C ALA A 204 -1.98 25.08 -3.02
N MET A 205 -2.82 24.13 -2.60
CA MET A 205 -2.55 23.26 -1.46
C MET A 205 -1.67 22.06 -1.83
N LEU A 206 -1.44 21.77 -3.11
CA LEU A 206 -0.71 20.59 -3.54
C LEU A 206 0.61 20.96 -4.24
N PRO A 207 1.61 20.06 -4.20
CA PRO A 207 2.72 20.08 -5.15
C PRO A 207 2.25 20.15 -6.61
N ASP A 208 3.00 20.82 -7.48
CA ASP A 208 2.61 21.08 -8.87
C ASP A 208 2.34 19.79 -9.67
N ASP A 209 3.20 18.79 -9.50
CA ASP A 209 3.07 17.46 -10.10
C ASP A 209 1.75 16.81 -9.70
N LEU A 210 1.41 16.86 -8.41
CA LEU A 210 0.20 16.24 -7.87
C LEU A 210 -1.07 17.01 -8.24
N ALA A 211 -1.02 18.35 -8.25
CA ALA A 211 -2.12 19.19 -8.70
C ALA A 211 -2.43 18.92 -10.18
N ALA A 212 -1.40 18.87 -11.04
CA ALA A 212 -1.54 18.54 -12.46
C ALA A 212 -2.11 17.13 -12.65
N LEU A 213 -1.59 16.14 -11.92
CA LEU A 213 -2.06 14.76 -11.98
C LEU A 213 -3.54 14.64 -11.59
N ALA A 214 -3.97 15.39 -10.57
CA ALA A 214 -5.35 15.43 -10.10
C ALA A 214 -6.28 16.31 -10.96
N GLY A 215 -5.77 16.99 -12.00
CA GLY A 215 -6.55 17.91 -12.84
C GLY A 215 -6.98 19.20 -12.14
N LEU A 216 -6.22 19.65 -11.13
CA LEU A 216 -6.43 20.92 -10.44
C LEU A 216 -5.57 22.00 -11.10
N THR A 217 -6.20 23.04 -11.62
CA THR A 217 -5.51 24.19 -12.23
C THR A 217 -5.21 25.25 -11.19
N LYS A 218 -3.94 25.69 -11.09
CA LYS A 218 -3.60 26.93 -10.39
C LYS A 218 -4.17 28.09 -11.20
N GLU A 219 -4.97 28.95 -10.58
CA GLU A 219 -5.32 30.23 -11.21
C GLU A 219 -4.01 30.99 -11.48
N PRO A 220 -3.86 31.63 -12.65
CA PRO A 220 -2.70 32.48 -12.90
C PRO A 220 -2.68 33.57 -11.82
N ALA A 221 -1.53 33.74 -11.17
CA ALA A 221 -1.34 34.82 -10.21
C ALA A 221 -1.63 36.16 -10.91
N ALA A 222 -2.65 36.87 -10.42
CA ALA A 222 -3.04 38.19 -10.89
C ALA A 222 -2.01 39.27 -10.50
#